data_AF-A0A7S0PHN3-F1
#
_entry.id   AF-A0A7S0PHN3-F1
#
_cell.length_a   1.000
_cell.length_b   1.000
_cell.length_c   1.000
_cell.angle_alpha   90.00
_cell.angle_beta   90.00
_cell.angle_gamma   90.00
#
_symmetry.space_group_name_H-M   'P 1'
#
loop_
_entity.id
_entity.type
_entity.pdbx_description
1 polymer ?
#
loop_
_entity_poly.entity_id
_entity_poly.type
_entity_poly.pdbx_seq_one_letter_code
_entity_poly.pdbx_strand_id
1 'polypeptide(L)'
;MFLSNNIVKRKKIFVSILTLLFLQIYSCTASASIQNKIVNGLRRFAGTYKEPEEYTELLMFTTDEGVSGYADKMEQLVSQLEDHLKVKVQRLNIWKSTLYFKLFEKFDGGYCNGLPLLVNRSTGAKICGSSTKRNLLNWATGNGQTQFMGDYFAMPDDATEGDEGDATF
;
A
#
# COMPACT_ATOMS: atom_id res chain seq x y z
N MET A 1 8.97 12.26 8.45
CA MET A 1 8.61 11.48 9.67
C MET A 1 9.52 10.25 9.74
N PHE A 2 10.62 10.33 10.50
CA PHE A 2 11.79 9.41 10.45
C PHE A 2 11.75 8.27 11.51
N LEU A 3 10.59 7.68 11.79
CA LEU A 3 10.43 6.77 12.94
C LEU A 3 10.41 5.27 12.62
N SER A 4 10.23 4.85 11.37
CA SER A 4 10.04 3.42 11.03
C SER A 4 11.34 2.60 10.98
N ASN A 5 12.43 3.18 10.46
CA ASN A 5 13.70 2.46 10.26
C ASN A 5 14.42 2.06 11.55
N ASN A 6 14.22 2.81 12.65
CA ASN A 6 14.85 2.52 13.92
C ASN A 6 14.21 1.33 14.64
N ILE A 7 12.90 1.11 14.47
CA ILE A 7 12.17 0.04 15.17
C ILE A 7 12.50 -1.32 14.55
N VAL A 8 12.61 -1.39 13.22
CA VAL A 8 12.98 -2.63 12.51
C VAL A 8 14.45 -3.00 12.78
N LYS A 9 15.37 -2.02 12.75
CA LYS A 9 16.78 -2.25 13.11
C LYS A 9 16.92 -2.71 14.56
N ARG A 10 16.21 -2.07 15.50
CA ARG A 10 16.22 -2.46 16.93
C ARG A 10 15.69 -3.87 17.13
N LYS A 11 14.62 -4.29 16.42
CA LYS A 11 14.10 -5.66 16.47
C LYS A 11 15.08 -6.69 15.88
N LYS A 12 15.75 -6.39 14.77
CA LYS A 12 16.79 -7.26 14.18
C LYS A 12 17.99 -7.42 15.12
N ILE A 13 18.44 -6.34 15.76
CA ILE A 13 19.52 -6.36 16.75
C ILE A 13 19.12 -7.15 18.00
N PHE A 14 17.88 -6.98 18.50
CA PHE A 14 17.39 -7.72 19.66
C PHE A 14 17.27 -9.23 19.42
N VAL A 15 16.79 -9.64 18.23
CA VAL A 15 16.71 -11.05 17.84
C VAL A 15 18.12 -11.65 17.70
N SER A 16 19.07 -10.90 17.11
CA SER A 16 20.46 -11.36 16.98
C SER A 16 21.19 -11.49 18.32
N ILE A 17 20.95 -10.60 19.28
CA ILE A 17 21.57 -10.69 20.61
C ILE A 17 20.93 -11.82 21.42
N LEU A 18 19.61 -12.01 21.32
CA LEU A 18 18.92 -13.11 22.00
C LEU A 18 19.34 -14.48 21.44
N THR A 19 19.53 -14.63 20.13
CA THR A 19 20.04 -15.89 19.55
C THR A 19 21.49 -16.17 19.94
N LEU A 20 22.34 -15.14 20.03
CA LEU A 20 23.73 -15.30 20.48
C LEU A 20 23.82 -15.65 21.98
N LEU A 21 22.96 -15.08 22.83
CA LEU A 21 22.87 -15.43 24.24
C LEU A 21 22.34 -16.86 24.45
N PHE A 22 21.38 -17.29 23.63
CA PHE A 22 20.94 -18.70 23.62
C PHE A 22 22.06 -19.64 23.17
N LEU A 23 22.86 -19.29 22.16
CA LEU A 23 23.98 -20.13 21.70
C LEU A 23 25.09 -20.32 22.76
N GLN A 24 25.38 -19.30 23.58
CA GLN A 24 26.38 -19.42 24.65
C GLN A 24 25.91 -20.23 25.85
N ILE A 25 24.60 -20.24 26.14
CA ILE A 25 24.03 -21.09 27.20
C ILE A 25 23.96 -22.56 26.75
N TYR A 26 23.78 -22.80 25.44
CA TYR A 26 23.66 -24.15 24.87
C TYR A 26 24.97 -24.96 24.85
N SER A 27 26.13 -24.31 24.77
CA SER A 27 27.42 -25.02 24.80
C SER A 27 27.77 -25.57 26.19
N CYS A 28 27.08 -25.13 27.25
CA CYS A 28 27.49 -25.43 28.62
C CYS A 28 26.68 -26.52 29.34
N THR A 29 25.51 -26.96 28.85
CA THR A 29 24.66 -27.90 29.62
C THR A 29 23.87 -28.95 28.81
N ALA A 30 23.99 -29.06 27.49
CA ALA A 30 23.18 -30.00 26.70
C ALA A 30 24.01 -31.05 25.94
N SER A 31 23.67 -32.33 26.12
CA SER A 31 24.18 -33.45 25.33
C SER A 31 23.96 -33.21 23.83
N ALA A 32 24.92 -33.61 22.99
CA ALA A 32 24.92 -33.43 21.53
C ALA A 32 23.63 -33.93 20.83
N SER A 33 22.91 -34.88 21.42
CA SER A 33 21.63 -35.40 20.90
C SER A 33 20.48 -34.39 21.00
N ILE A 34 20.47 -33.56 22.06
CA ILE A 34 19.45 -32.54 22.29
C ILE A 34 19.66 -31.36 21.34
N GLN A 35 20.92 -30.99 21.08
CA GLN A 35 21.25 -29.93 20.13
C GLN A 35 20.78 -30.25 18.71
N ASN A 36 20.97 -31.49 18.24
CA ASN A 36 20.54 -31.89 16.89
C ASN A 36 19.02 -31.85 16.69
N LYS A 37 18.22 -32.21 17.71
CA LYS A 37 16.75 -32.13 17.62
C LYS A 37 16.26 -30.69 17.49
N ILE A 38 16.89 -29.77 18.23
CA ILE A 38 16.51 -28.35 18.23
C ILE A 38 16.94 -27.67 16.94
N VAL A 39 18.17 -27.94 16.46
CA VAL A 39 18.66 -27.42 15.18
C VAL A 39 17.78 -27.92 14.03
N ASN A 40 17.42 -29.21 14.02
CA ASN A 40 16.52 -29.76 12.99
C ASN A 40 15.09 -29.20 13.10
N GLY A 41 14.60 -28.92 14.31
CA GLY A 41 13.31 -28.26 14.54
C GLY A 41 13.29 -26.81 14.03
N LEU A 42 14.33 -26.03 14.33
CA LEU A 42 14.52 -24.66 13.86
C LEU A 42 14.67 -24.61 12.33
N ARG A 43 15.35 -25.59 11.71
CA ARG A 43 15.46 -25.70 10.25
C ARG A 43 14.10 -25.87 9.57
N ARG A 44 13.20 -26.65 10.16
CA ARG A 44 11.82 -26.82 9.65
C ARG A 44 11.00 -25.53 9.77
N PHE A 45 11.22 -24.76 10.82
CA PHE A 45 10.54 -23.46 11.01
C PHE A 45 11.09 -22.34 10.13
N ALA A 46 12.38 -22.35 9.81
CA ALA A 46 12.98 -21.35 8.93
C ALA A 46 12.50 -21.46 7.47
N GLY A 47 12.05 -22.64 7.03
CA GLY A 47 11.59 -22.90 5.66
C GLY A 47 10.28 -22.22 5.24
N THR A 48 9.56 -21.56 6.16
CA THR A 48 8.26 -20.93 5.88
C THR A 48 8.28 -19.40 5.99
N TYR A 49 9.41 -18.80 6.34
CA TYR A 49 9.51 -17.35 6.45
C TYR A 49 9.67 -16.73 5.05
N LYS A 50 8.56 -16.35 4.43
CA LYS A 50 8.57 -15.52 3.22
C LYS A 50 8.94 -14.10 3.65
N GLU A 51 10.05 -13.58 3.12
CA GLU A 51 10.45 -12.19 3.36
C GLU A 51 9.29 -11.26 2.97
N PRO A 52 8.89 -10.30 3.84
CA PRO A 52 7.77 -9.44 3.52
C PRO A 52 8.10 -8.62 2.28
N GLU A 53 7.23 -8.72 1.27
CA GLU A 53 7.28 -7.88 0.07
C GLU A 53 7.39 -6.40 0.49
N GLU A 54 8.21 -5.67 -0.26
CA GLU A 54 8.61 -4.30 0.02
C GLU A 54 7.41 -3.42 0.39
N TYR A 55 7.52 -2.73 1.53
CA TYR A 55 6.45 -1.90 2.07
C TYR A 55 6.20 -0.69 1.15
N THR A 56 4.96 -0.52 0.69
CA THR A 56 4.56 0.65 -0.11
C THR A 56 3.59 1.55 0.66
N GLU A 57 3.68 2.86 0.43
CA GLU A 57 2.74 3.85 0.99
C GLU A 57 1.45 3.97 0.15
N LEU A 58 1.50 3.53 -1.11
CA LEU A 58 0.41 3.62 -2.07
C LEU A 58 -0.33 2.29 -2.09
N LEU A 59 -1.57 2.32 -1.60
CA LEU A 59 -2.46 1.15 -1.58
C LEU A 59 -3.61 1.34 -2.56
N MET A 60 -4.05 0.24 -3.16
CA MET A 60 -5.28 0.15 -3.93
C MET A 60 -6.07 -1.07 -3.47
N PHE A 61 -7.22 -0.84 -2.85
CA PHE A 61 -8.20 -1.89 -2.61
C PHE A 61 -9.00 -2.12 -3.89
N THR A 62 -9.12 -3.38 -4.30
CA THR A 62 -9.71 -3.76 -5.59
C THR A 62 -10.42 -5.11 -5.53
N THR A 63 -11.00 -5.52 -6.65
CA THR A 63 -11.60 -6.84 -6.89
C THR A 63 -10.77 -7.64 -7.87
N ASP A 64 -11.25 -8.82 -8.28
CA ASP A 64 -10.70 -9.50 -9.46
C ASP A 64 -11.01 -8.71 -10.74
N GLU A 65 -10.17 -8.91 -11.74
CA GLU A 65 -10.31 -8.30 -13.07
C GLU A 65 -11.65 -8.70 -13.69
N GLY A 66 -12.31 -7.75 -14.36
CA GLY A 66 -13.60 -7.97 -15.02
C GLY A 66 -14.81 -8.02 -14.08
N VAL A 67 -14.62 -7.97 -12.76
CA VAL A 67 -15.72 -7.86 -11.79
C VAL A 67 -16.25 -6.43 -11.71
N SER A 68 -15.37 -5.43 -11.84
CA SER A 68 -15.73 -4.01 -11.81
C SER A 68 -14.99 -3.24 -12.90
N GLY A 69 -15.74 -2.75 -13.89
CA GLY A 69 -15.15 -1.93 -14.97
C GLY A 69 -14.51 -0.63 -14.47
N TYR A 70 -14.87 -0.14 -13.28
CA TYR A 70 -14.19 0.99 -12.65
C TYR A 70 -12.80 0.61 -12.12
N ALA A 71 -12.67 -0.59 -11.54
CA ALA A 71 -11.39 -1.10 -11.06
C ALA A 71 -10.44 -1.36 -12.24
N ASP A 72 -10.93 -1.97 -13.31
CA ASP A 72 -10.12 -2.28 -14.50
C ASP A 72 -9.59 -1.00 -15.18
N LYS A 73 -10.43 0.04 -15.31
CA LYS A 73 -10.00 1.35 -15.84
C LYS A 73 -8.95 2.02 -14.97
N MET A 74 -9.14 1.97 -13.64
CA MET A 74 -8.16 2.54 -12.72
C MET A 74 -6.85 1.75 -12.70
N GLU A 75 -6.90 0.44 -12.84
CA GLU A 75 -5.70 -0.41 -12.92
C GLU A 75 -4.80 -0.02 -14.10
N GLN A 76 -5.39 0.31 -15.26
CA GLN A 76 -4.64 0.83 -16.41
C GLN A 76 -3.93 2.16 -16.08
N LEU A 77 -4.63 3.08 -15.42
CA LEU A 77 -4.05 4.37 -15.03
C LEU A 77 -2.97 4.23 -13.95
N VAL A 78 -3.17 3.31 -13.00
CA VAL A 78 -2.19 3.00 -11.94
C VAL A 78 -0.93 2.39 -12.54
N SER A 79 -1.07 1.47 -13.50
CA SER A 79 0.08 0.88 -14.19
C SER A 79 0.91 1.95 -14.91
N GLN A 80 0.27 2.88 -15.61
CA GLN A 80 0.95 4.02 -16.23
C GLN A 80 1.65 4.94 -15.21
N LEU A 81 1.04 5.14 -14.04
CA LEU A 81 1.62 5.94 -12.95
C LEU A 81 2.87 5.26 -12.39
N GLU A 82 2.82 3.95 -12.12
CA GLU A 82 3.96 3.17 -11.62
C GLU A 82 5.13 3.25 -12.60
N ASP A 83 4.87 3.14 -13.90
CA ASP A 83 5.89 3.26 -14.93
C ASP A 83 6.49 4.66 -15.02
N HIS A 84 5.66 5.70 -14.83
CA HIS A 84 6.10 7.09 -14.90
C HIS A 84 6.91 7.52 -13.68
N LEU A 85 6.45 7.19 -12.48
CA LEU A 85 7.09 7.61 -11.22
C LEU A 85 8.12 6.61 -10.68
N LYS A 86 8.19 5.40 -11.27
CA LYS A 86 9.01 4.29 -10.77
C LYS A 86 8.68 3.92 -9.32
N VAL A 87 7.40 3.98 -8.98
CA VAL A 87 6.85 3.59 -7.67
C VAL A 87 6.02 2.32 -7.80
N LYS A 88 5.72 1.67 -6.67
CA LYS A 88 4.80 0.53 -6.62
C LYS A 88 3.55 0.84 -5.80
N VAL A 89 2.41 0.47 -6.36
CA VAL A 89 1.10 0.51 -5.74
C VAL A 89 0.72 -0.92 -5.33
N GLN A 90 0.48 -1.13 -4.05
CA GLN A 90 0.11 -2.43 -3.54
C GLN A 90 -1.39 -2.65 -3.76
N ARG A 91 -1.72 -3.64 -4.59
CA ARG A 91 -3.10 -4.05 -4.85
C ARG A 91 -3.56 -5.06 -3.79
N LEU A 92 -4.69 -4.76 -3.16
CA LEU A 92 -5.28 -5.57 -2.10
C LEU A 92 -6.67 -5.99 -2.54
N ASN A 93 -6.79 -7.22 -3.05
CA ASN A 93 -8.09 -7.79 -3.41
C ASN A 93 -8.85 -8.18 -2.13
N ILE A 94 -9.93 -7.46 -1.84
CA ILE A 94 -10.67 -7.61 -0.58
C ILE A 94 -11.37 -8.98 -0.46
N TRP A 95 -11.65 -9.65 -1.58
CA TRP A 95 -12.35 -10.94 -1.61
C TRP A 95 -11.41 -12.13 -1.36
N LYS A 96 -10.10 -11.93 -1.56
CA LYS A 96 -9.09 -13.00 -1.37
C LYS A 96 -8.62 -13.15 0.08
N SER A 97 -8.88 -12.17 0.94
CA SER A 97 -8.43 -12.20 2.32
C SER A 97 -9.32 -11.37 3.23
N THR A 98 -9.79 -11.98 4.32
CA THR A 98 -10.53 -11.29 5.38
C THR A 98 -9.71 -10.19 6.04
N LEU A 99 -8.37 -10.30 6.02
CA LEU A 99 -7.47 -9.25 6.50
C LEU A 99 -7.54 -8.01 5.60
N TYR A 100 -7.55 -8.20 4.28
CA TYR A 100 -7.64 -7.09 3.33
C TYR A 100 -9.01 -6.42 3.38
N PHE A 101 -10.07 -7.20 3.56
CA PHE A 101 -11.41 -6.65 3.80
C PHE A 101 -11.46 -5.78 5.06
N LYS A 102 -10.98 -6.28 6.20
CA LYS A 102 -10.92 -5.49 7.45
C LYS A 102 -10.05 -4.23 7.32
N LEU A 103 -8.95 -4.33 6.56
CA LEU A 103 -8.08 -3.19 6.29
C LEU A 103 -8.80 -2.15 5.42
N PHE A 104 -9.53 -2.60 4.40
CA PHE A 104 -10.42 -1.77 3.59
C PHE A 104 -11.45 -1.06 4.48
N GLU A 105 -12.20 -1.77 5.32
CA GLU A 105 -13.19 -1.16 6.22
C GLU A 105 -12.58 -0.08 7.11
N LYS A 106 -11.37 -0.33 7.63
CA LYS A 106 -10.65 0.63 8.46
C LYS A 106 -10.23 1.88 7.70
N PHE A 107 -9.77 1.74 6.45
CA PHE A 107 -9.36 2.89 5.64
C PHE A 107 -10.54 3.61 5.01
N ASP A 108 -11.59 2.89 4.64
CA ASP A 108 -12.80 3.47 4.06
C ASP A 108 -13.57 4.25 5.13
N GLY A 109 -13.89 3.61 6.26
CA GLY A 109 -14.62 4.24 7.36
C GLY A 109 -15.97 4.81 6.95
N GLY A 110 -16.60 4.27 5.90
CA GLY A 110 -17.86 4.74 5.34
C GLY A 110 -17.72 5.87 4.30
N TYR A 111 -16.49 6.23 3.89
CA TYR A 111 -16.24 7.30 2.91
C TYR A 111 -16.74 6.96 1.51
N CYS A 112 -16.36 5.81 0.98
CA CYS A 112 -16.65 5.38 -0.39
C CYS A 112 -17.65 4.25 -0.42
N ASN A 113 -17.51 3.26 0.48
CA ASN A 113 -18.24 1.98 0.47
C ASN A 113 -18.15 1.22 -0.87
N GLY A 114 -17.17 1.54 -1.71
CA GLY A 114 -17.03 1.03 -3.07
C GLY A 114 -15.58 0.81 -3.47
N LEU A 115 -15.40 0.19 -4.64
CA LEU A 115 -14.09 -0.13 -5.20
C LEU A 115 -13.95 0.42 -6.62
N PRO A 116 -12.73 0.81 -7.04
CA PRO A 116 -11.49 0.77 -6.26
C PRO A 116 -11.38 1.90 -5.24
N LEU A 117 -10.69 1.64 -4.13
CA LEU A 117 -10.32 2.66 -3.13
C LEU A 117 -8.79 2.75 -3.10
N LEU A 118 -8.25 3.91 -3.48
CA LEU A 118 -6.82 4.17 -3.43
C LEU A 118 -6.51 5.01 -2.20
N VAL A 119 -5.46 4.63 -1.47
CA VAL A 119 -5.05 5.30 -0.23
C VAL A 119 -3.55 5.55 -0.25
N ASN A 120 -3.15 6.82 -0.12
CA ASN A 120 -1.77 7.17 0.14
C ASN A 120 -1.60 7.28 1.66
N ARG A 121 -0.90 6.33 2.25
CA ARG A 121 -0.72 6.22 3.70
C ARG A 121 0.17 7.32 4.27
N SER A 122 1.04 7.90 3.46
CA SER A 122 1.96 8.95 3.90
C SER A 122 1.22 10.28 4.11
N THR A 123 0.21 10.57 3.28
CA THR A 123 -0.55 11.82 3.30
C THR A 123 -1.97 11.65 3.85
N GLY A 124 -2.47 10.42 3.90
CA GLY A 124 -3.88 10.12 4.20
C GLY A 124 -4.83 10.36 3.02
N ALA A 125 -4.32 10.78 1.86
CA ALA A 125 -5.11 11.06 0.66
C ALA A 125 -5.84 9.82 0.13
N LYS A 126 -7.10 9.99 -0.30
CA LYS A 126 -7.94 8.91 -0.82
C LYS A 126 -8.56 9.26 -2.17
N ILE A 127 -8.70 8.24 -3.03
CA ILE A 127 -9.51 8.31 -4.25
C ILE A 127 -10.53 7.16 -4.21
N CYS A 128 -11.80 7.48 -4.40
CA CYS A 128 -12.90 6.53 -4.49
C CYS A 128 -13.34 6.42 -5.96
N GLY A 129 -13.39 5.21 -6.50
CA GLY A 129 -13.89 4.96 -7.86
C GLY A 129 -12.93 5.44 -8.96
N SER A 130 -13.51 5.97 -10.04
CA SER A 130 -12.73 6.46 -11.18
C SER A 130 -12.18 7.87 -10.93
N SER A 131 -10.98 8.14 -11.47
CA SER A 131 -10.36 9.46 -11.40
C SER A 131 -9.55 9.78 -12.64
N THR A 132 -9.07 11.01 -12.73
CA THR A 132 -8.21 11.46 -13.83
C THR A 132 -6.74 11.15 -13.55
N LYS A 133 -5.92 11.04 -14.59
CA LYS A 133 -4.46 10.86 -14.47
C LYS A 133 -3.80 11.94 -13.60
N ARG A 134 -4.26 13.21 -13.73
CA ARG A 134 -3.76 14.33 -12.93
C ARG A 134 -4.04 14.15 -11.45
N ASN A 135 -5.27 13.76 -11.10
CA ASN A 135 -5.64 13.51 -9.71
C ASN A 135 -4.89 12.32 -9.13
N LEU A 136 -4.71 11.25 -9.92
CA LEU A 136 -3.94 10.08 -9.52
C LEU A 136 -2.45 10.42 -9.29
N LEU A 137 -1.88 11.30 -10.11
CA LEU A 137 -0.52 11.81 -9.91
C LEU A 137 -0.40 12.63 -8.62
N ASN A 138 -1.32 13.57 -8.39
CA ASN A 138 -1.37 14.39 -7.19
C ASN A 138 -1.54 13.55 -5.92
N TRP A 139 -2.42 12.54 -5.98
CA TRP A 139 -2.60 11.55 -4.92
C TRP A 139 -1.28 10.84 -4.57
N ALA A 140 -0.54 10.39 -5.59
CA ALA A 140 0.68 9.62 -5.39
C ALA A 140 1.83 10.48 -4.84
N THR A 141 1.94 11.72 -5.31
CA THR A 141 3.02 12.64 -4.91
C THR A 141 2.71 13.43 -3.64
N GLY A 142 1.44 13.45 -3.20
CA GLY A 142 1.02 14.22 -2.04
C GLY A 142 0.86 15.72 -2.31
N ASN A 143 0.84 16.12 -3.59
CA ASN A 143 0.55 17.51 -3.97
C ASN A 143 -0.95 17.74 -3.75
N GLY A 144 -1.28 18.47 -2.67
CA GLY A 144 -2.63 18.59 -2.14
C GLY A 144 -3.65 19.02 -3.19
N GLN A 145 -4.54 18.07 -3.55
CA GLN A 145 -5.94 18.22 -3.96
C GLN A 145 -6.50 16.81 -4.21
N THR A 146 -6.87 16.11 -3.15
CA THR A 146 -7.64 14.86 -3.27
C THR A 146 -8.68 14.77 -2.17
N GLN A 147 -9.77 15.50 -2.38
CA GLN A 147 -11.02 15.28 -1.68
C GLN A 147 -12.14 15.41 -2.71
N PHE A 148 -12.34 14.36 -3.50
CA PHE A 148 -13.46 14.33 -4.45
C PHE A 148 -14.74 13.93 -3.72
N MET A 149 -15.35 14.92 -3.04
CA MET A 149 -16.78 15.19 -2.85
C MET A 149 -17.05 16.31 -1.81
N GLY A 150 -16.10 17.25 -1.63
CA GLY A 150 -16.29 18.45 -0.79
C GLY A 150 -16.50 19.75 -1.58
N ASP A 151 -15.95 19.86 -2.79
CA ASP A 151 -15.82 21.16 -3.47
C ASP A 151 -16.75 21.34 -4.67
N TYR A 152 -17.73 20.44 -4.87
CA TYR A 152 -18.80 20.66 -5.87
C TYR A 152 -19.73 21.83 -5.50
N PHE A 153 -19.53 22.46 -4.33
CA PHE A 153 -20.16 23.72 -3.91
C PHE A 153 -19.22 24.94 -4.01
N ALA A 154 -18.00 24.79 -4.55
CA ALA A 154 -17.00 25.88 -4.63
C ALA A 154 -16.57 26.19 -6.07
N MET A 155 -17.44 25.97 -7.06
CA MET A 155 -17.30 26.59 -8.37
C MET A 155 -18.29 27.77 -8.42
N PRO A 156 -17.84 29.04 -8.54
CA PRO A 156 -18.74 30.09 -9.00
C PRO A 156 -19.12 29.78 -10.44
N ASP A 157 -20.42 29.84 -10.72
CA ASP A 157 -21.03 29.63 -12.03
C ASP A 157 -20.70 30.78 -13.00
N ASP A 158 -19.43 30.93 -13.38
CA ASP A 158 -19.04 31.84 -14.46
C ASP A 158 -17.66 31.47 -15.01
N ALA A 159 -17.67 30.64 -16.05
CA ALA A 159 -16.65 30.70 -17.08
C ALA A 159 -17.37 30.54 -18.42
N THR A 160 -18.04 31.62 -18.82
CA THR A 160 -18.29 31.84 -20.24
C THR A 160 -16.96 32.21 -20.89
N GLU A 161 -16.37 31.28 -21.65
CA GLU A 161 -15.43 31.65 -22.71
C GLU A 161 -16.08 31.26 -24.04
N GLY A 162 -16.69 32.26 -24.65
CA GLY A 162 -16.92 32.30 -26.08
C GLY A 162 -15.63 32.68 -26.83
N ASP A 163 -15.81 32.78 -28.14
CA ASP A 163 -14.87 33.28 -29.16
C ASP A 163 -13.80 32.30 -29.67
N GLU A 164 -14.23 31.38 -30.53
CA GLU A 164 -13.40 30.95 -31.67
C GLU A 164 -13.73 31.87 -32.86
N GLY A 165 -13.01 33.00 -32.89
CA GLY A 165 -13.03 33.96 -33.98
C GLY A 165 -12.22 33.48 -35.18
N ASP A 166 -12.84 33.63 -36.34
CA ASP A 166 -12.27 33.68 -37.69
C ASP A 166 -10.90 34.37 -37.75
N ALA A 167 -9.92 33.68 -38.32
CA ALA A 167 -8.73 34.31 -38.89
C ALA A 167 -8.34 33.58 -40.17
N THR A 168 -8.88 34.10 -41.27
CA THR A 168 -8.38 33.97 -42.63
C THR A 168 -7.00 34.63 -42.78
N PHE A 169 -6.01 33.87 -43.28
CA PHE A 169 -5.14 34.25 -44.41
C PHE A 169 -4.49 33.00 -45.02
#